data_AF-A0A0G0WPP3-F1
#
_entry.id   AF-A0A0G0WPP3-F1
#
_cell.length_a   1.000
_cell.length_b   1.000
_cell.length_c   1.000
_cell.angle_alpha   90.00
_cell.angle_beta   90.00
_cell.angle_gamma   90.00
#
_symmetry.space_group_name_H-M   'P 1'
#
loop_
_entity.id
_entity.type
_entity.pdbx_description
1 polymer ?
#
loop_
_entity_poly.entity_id
_entity_poly.type
_entity_poly.pdbx_seq_one_letter_code
_entity_poly.pdbx_strand_id
1 'polypeptide(L)'
;MKKIEEKLNPLPVKLTKFLPQAVPGASYTKWALQACQHTERRILNKNNLVYIDINEVVANYLVQVLRNSAHVFHKIFFDPKIRKQFMSVFPREIMFYTPVLNGKYEDMENMFFGDEGSQSLKGKNKEISLGNPEILIEEIQSGWVCPSLLLTFIALSFLNQFKCFGSFAQVEYLPVYQEKLARLPFMKIFKIESIMTSNLTTGVFPDGIDTFPADLIIHGENLKQKENWLFGELLLPIRSSLIGSYFTGDQRQNGNK
;
A
#
# COMPACT_ATOMS: atom_id res chain seq x y z
N MET A 1 -10.54 -2.32 20.73
CA MET A 1 -9.78 -3.55 21.04
C MET A 1 -10.52 -4.56 21.91
N LYS A 2 -11.43 -4.20 22.84
CA LYS A 2 -12.38 -5.18 23.45
C LYS A 2 -13.11 -6.04 22.38
N LYS A 3 -13.50 -5.38 21.28
CA LYS A 3 -14.03 -6.04 20.07
C LYS A 3 -13.12 -7.09 19.42
N ILE A 4 -11.79 -7.03 19.58
CA ILE A 4 -10.87 -8.04 19.02
C ILE A 4 -10.93 -9.27 19.92
N GLU A 5 -10.70 -9.13 21.22
CA GLU A 5 -10.80 -10.24 22.19
C GLU A 5 -12.16 -10.95 22.13
N GLU A 6 -13.26 -10.18 22.08
CA GLU A 6 -14.62 -10.69 21.91
C GLU A 6 -14.81 -11.47 20.59
N LYS A 7 -14.13 -11.06 19.51
CA LYS A 7 -14.16 -11.73 18.20
C LYS A 7 -13.19 -12.91 18.08
N LEU A 8 -12.19 -13.02 18.96
CA LEU A 8 -11.25 -14.15 18.96
C LEU A 8 -11.83 -15.40 19.62
N ASN A 9 -12.70 -15.25 20.62
CA ASN A 9 -13.33 -16.36 21.34
C ASN A 9 -14.09 -17.39 20.47
N PRO A 10 -14.82 -17.03 19.41
CA PRO A 10 -15.50 -18.01 18.55
C PRO A 10 -14.58 -18.67 17.51
N LEU A 11 -13.29 -18.30 17.42
CA LEU A 11 -12.40 -18.86 16.40
C LEU A 11 -11.97 -20.30 16.74
N PRO A 12 -11.79 -21.19 15.74
CA PRO A 12 -11.30 -22.53 15.96
C PRO A 12 -9.95 -22.53 16.69
N VAL A 13 -9.79 -23.43 17.67
CA VAL A 13 -8.54 -23.58 18.47
C VAL A 13 -7.30 -23.78 17.58
N LYS A 14 -7.48 -24.41 16.40
CA LYS A 14 -6.41 -24.58 15.41
C LYS A 14 -5.84 -23.25 14.91
N LEU A 15 -6.64 -22.18 14.87
CA LEU A 15 -6.26 -20.85 14.40
C LEU A 15 -5.77 -19.95 15.54
N THR A 16 -6.43 -19.99 16.70
CA THR A 16 -6.12 -19.09 17.83
C THR A 16 -4.68 -19.20 18.31
N LYS A 17 -4.06 -20.40 18.22
CA LYS A 17 -2.66 -20.62 18.58
C LYS A 17 -1.64 -19.85 17.74
N PHE A 18 -2.03 -19.34 16.57
CA PHE A 18 -1.17 -18.55 15.68
C PHE A 18 -1.37 -17.05 15.83
N LEU A 19 -2.43 -16.64 16.54
CA LEU A 19 -2.73 -15.23 16.77
C LEU A 19 -1.95 -14.74 18.01
N PRO A 20 -1.16 -13.66 17.89
CA PRO A 20 -0.51 -13.05 19.04
C PRO A 20 -1.55 -12.61 20.07
N GLN A 21 -1.15 -12.51 21.34
CA GLN A 21 -2.01 -11.92 22.35
C GLN A 21 -2.31 -10.46 22.01
N ALA A 22 -3.58 -10.09 21.95
CA ALA A 22 -3.99 -8.70 21.83
C ALA A 22 -3.81 -8.01 23.21
N VAL A 23 -3.16 -6.85 23.22
CA VAL A 23 -2.96 -6.05 24.44
C VAL A 23 -3.60 -4.68 24.24
N PRO A 24 -4.54 -4.25 25.12
CA PRO A 24 -5.12 -2.92 25.03
C PRO A 24 -4.05 -1.83 25.03
N GLY A 25 -4.14 -0.90 24.08
CA GLY A 25 -3.17 0.18 23.89
C GLY A 25 -1.95 -0.16 23.01
N ALA A 26 -1.75 -1.44 22.65
CA ALA A 26 -0.70 -1.83 21.71
C ALA A 26 -1.10 -1.55 20.24
N SER A 27 -0.10 -1.49 19.35
CA SER A 27 -0.32 -1.24 17.92
C SER A 27 -1.05 -2.42 17.25
N TYR A 28 -2.16 -2.09 16.58
CA TYR A 28 -2.89 -3.06 15.75
C TYR A 28 -2.08 -3.52 14.56
N THR A 29 -1.34 -2.64 13.87
CA THR A 29 -0.55 -3.02 12.69
C THR A 29 0.57 -3.98 13.06
N LYS A 30 1.21 -3.79 14.22
CA LYS A 30 2.20 -4.74 14.76
C LYS A 30 1.57 -6.09 15.10
N TRP A 31 0.41 -6.09 15.74
CA TRP A 31 -0.34 -7.32 16.02
C TRP A 31 -0.71 -8.06 14.73
N ALA A 32 -1.23 -7.34 13.73
CA ALA A 32 -1.61 -7.91 12.44
C ALA A 32 -0.39 -8.48 11.69
N LEU A 33 0.73 -7.76 11.67
CA LEU A 33 1.97 -8.22 11.04
C LEU A 33 2.49 -9.52 11.68
N GLN A 34 2.47 -9.59 13.02
CA GLN A 34 2.85 -10.80 13.75
C GLN A 34 1.89 -11.96 13.48
N ALA A 35 0.58 -11.69 13.40
CA ALA A 35 -0.41 -12.71 13.04
C ALA A 35 -0.18 -13.27 11.63
N CYS A 36 0.08 -12.41 10.64
CA CYS A 36 0.46 -12.82 9.28
C CYS A 36 1.75 -13.65 9.31
N GLN A 37 2.77 -13.19 10.02
CA GLN A 37 4.05 -13.89 10.15
C GLN A 37 3.88 -15.30 10.73
N HIS A 38 3.13 -15.48 11.83
CA HIS A 38 2.91 -16.80 12.41
C HIS A 38 2.13 -17.73 11.48
N THR A 39 1.08 -17.20 10.85
CA THR A 39 0.18 -17.93 9.96
C THR A 39 0.92 -18.39 8.70
N GLU A 40 1.59 -17.48 8.00
CA GLU A 40 2.25 -17.78 6.73
C GLU A 40 3.50 -18.65 6.91
N ARG A 41 4.28 -18.48 8.00
CA ARG A 41 5.40 -19.39 8.29
C ARG A 41 4.96 -20.83 8.39
N ARG A 42 3.80 -21.07 9.02
CA ARG A 42 3.22 -22.42 9.14
C ARG A 42 2.75 -22.96 7.80
N ILE A 43 2.11 -22.14 6.99
CA ILE A 43 1.52 -22.54 5.70
C ILE A 43 2.62 -22.81 4.67
N LEU A 44 3.57 -21.87 4.56
CA LEU A 44 4.66 -21.95 3.58
C LEU A 44 5.80 -22.86 4.05
N ASN A 45 5.83 -23.21 5.33
CA ASN A 45 6.93 -23.94 5.97
C ASN A 45 8.29 -23.25 5.73
N LYS A 46 8.32 -21.92 5.89
CA LYS A 46 9.48 -21.06 5.65
C LYS A 46 9.67 -20.11 6.82
N ASN A 47 10.84 -20.15 7.46
CA ASN A 47 11.19 -19.25 8.56
C ASN A 47 12.05 -18.05 8.13
N ASN A 48 12.49 -18.01 6.87
CA ASN A 48 13.36 -16.99 6.31
C ASN A 48 12.62 -15.85 5.60
N LEU A 49 11.29 -15.78 5.74
CA LEU A 49 10.48 -14.69 5.21
C LEU A 49 10.54 -13.49 6.16
N VAL A 50 10.71 -12.30 5.57
CA VAL A 50 10.72 -11.02 6.28
C VAL A 50 9.36 -10.36 6.08
N TYR A 51 8.76 -9.97 7.19
CA TYR A 51 7.45 -9.34 7.24
C TYR A 51 7.66 -7.88 7.61
N ILE A 52 7.11 -6.96 6.80
CA ILE A 52 7.25 -5.52 7.00
C ILE A 52 5.90 -4.83 6.92
N ASP A 53 5.72 -3.80 7.73
CA ASP A 53 4.70 -2.79 7.51
C ASP A 53 5.24 -1.81 6.46
N ILE A 54 4.67 -1.87 5.26
CA ILE A 54 5.11 -1.04 4.13
C ILE A 54 4.98 0.45 4.45
N ASN A 55 3.94 0.85 5.17
CA ASN A 55 3.73 2.27 5.51
C ASN A 55 4.81 2.73 6.48
N GLU A 56 5.16 1.92 7.47
CA GLU A 56 6.24 2.21 8.42
C GLU A 56 7.60 2.30 7.70
N VAL A 57 7.90 1.35 6.80
CA VAL A 57 9.15 1.35 6.03
C VAL A 57 9.26 2.60 5.16
N VAL A 58 8.20 2.96 4.43
CA VAL A 58 8.21 4.14 3.55
C VAL A 58 8.23 5.43 4.35
N ALA A 59 7.49 5.53 5.46
CA ALA A 59 7.54 6.69 6.34
C ALA A 59 8.97 6.91 6.87
N ASN A 60 9.62 5.86 7.38
CA ASN A 60 11.00 5.92 7.87
C ASN A 60 12.00 6.26 6.76
N TYR A 61 11.77 5.77 5.53
CA TYR A 61 12.56 6.15 4.37
C TYR A 61 12.40 7.63 4.04
N LEU A 62 11.16 8.14 3.99
CA LEU A 62 10.86 9.56 3.74
C LEU A 62 11.50 10.48 4.77
N VAL A 63 11.44 10.14 6.06
CA VAL A 63 12.09 10.89 7.15
C VAL A 63 13.60 11.08 6.91
N GLN A 64 14.27 10.07 6.37
CA GLN A 64 15.70 10.15 6.06
C GLN A 64 15.95 11.00 4.81
N VAL A 65 15.21 10.75 3.74
CA VAL A 65 15.51 11.35 2.44
C VAL A 65 14.97 12.77 2.26
N LEU A 66 13.96 13.18 3.02
CA LEU A 66 13.47 14.56 3.02
C LEU A 66 14.46 15.54 3.65
N ARG A 67 15.42 15.06 4.46
CA ARG A 67 16.55 15.89 4.96
C ARG A 67 17.65 16.10 3.92
N ASN A 68 17.70 15.26 2.89
CA ASN A 68 18.74 15.31 1.87
C ASN A 68 18.28 16.15 0.67
N SER A 69 18.82 17.37 0.54
CA SER A 69 18.48 18.29 -0.55
C SER A 69 18.79 17.79 -1.96
N ALA A 70 19.72 16.83 -2.10
CA ALA A 70 20.01 16.20 -3.38
C ALA A 70 18.96 15.15 -3.78
N HIS A 71 18.22 14.59 -2.81
CA HIS A 71 17.28 13.51 -3.04
C HIS A 71 16.04 13.97 -3.80
N VAL A 72 15.46 13.08 -4.60
CA VAL A 72 14.33 13.40 -5.46
C VAL A 72 13.07 13.77 -4.69
N PHE A 73 12.77 13.07 -3.59
CA PHE A 73 11.64 13.44 -2.74
C PHE A 73 11.82 14.82 -2.11
N HIS A 74 13.01 15.16 -1.60
CA HIS A 74 13.24 16.52 -1.11
C HIS A 74 12.93 17.56 -2.20
N LYS A 75 13.43 17.34 -3.42
CA LYS A 75 13.16 18.25 -4.55
C LYS A 75 11.68 18.31 -4.92
N ILE A 76 10.98 17.18 -4.95
CA ILE A 76 9.53 17.14 -5.22
C ILE A 76 8.75 17.97 -4.19
N PHE A 77 9.12 17.93 -2.90
CA PHE A 77 8.40 18.65 -1.86
C PHE A 77 8.86 20.10 -1.70
N PHE A 78 10.15 20.40 -1.85
CA PHE A 78 10.74 21.67 -1.40
C PHE A 78 11.41 22.51 -2.50
N ASP A 79 11.60 21.98 -3.71
CA ASP A 79 12.02 22.79 -4.86
C ASP A 79 10.76 23.18 -5.67
N PRO A 80 10.37 24.47 -5.72
CA PRO A 80 9.14 24.90 -6.39
C PRO A 80 9.10 24.55 -7.89
N LYS A 81 10.25 24.55 -8.58
CA LYS A 81 10.34 24.25 -10.00
C LYS A 81 10.14 22.75 -10.24
N ILE A 82 10.78 21.91 -9.44
CA ILE A 82 10.63 20.45 -9.52
C ILE A 82 9.21 20.03 -9.09
N ARG A 83 8.69 20.62 -8.02
CA ARG A 83 7.31 20.39 -7.57
C ARG A 83 6.30 20.75 -8.66
N LYS A 84 6.45 21.89 -9.32
CA LYS A 84 5.59 22.28 -10.46
C LYS A 84 5.64 21.27 -11.59
N GLN A 85 6.83 20.78 -11.96
CA GLN A 85 6.96 19.72 -12.97
C GLN A 85 6.25 18.44 -12.54
N PHE A 86 6.43 18.02 -11.29
CA PHE A 86 5.77 16.86 -10.73
C PHE A 86 4.24 16.99 -10.78
N MET A 87 3.70 18.11 -10.29
CA MET A 87 2.25 18.41 -10.29
C MET A 87 1.66 18.48 -11.70
N SER A 88 2.44 18.86 -12.72
CA SER A 88 1.95 18.88 -14.11
C SER A 88 1.63 17.48 -14.66
N VAL A 89 2.28 16.45 -14.12
CA VAL A 89 2.09 15.05 -14.52
C VAL A 89 1.16 14.31 -13.54
N PHE A 90 1.18 14.72 -12.27
CA PHE A 90 0.34 14.20 -11.19
C PHE A 90 -0.57 15.30 -10.63
N PRO A 91 -1.54 15.81 -11.41
CA PRO A 91 -2.43 16.86 -10.95
C PRO A 91 -3.36 16.31 -9.87
N ARG A 92 -3.40 17.00 -8.71
CA ARG A 92 -4.24 16.62 -7.56
C ARG A 92 -4.09 15.16 -7.14
N GLU A 93 -2.88 14.63 -7.24
CA GLU A 93 -2.58 13.30 -6.75
C GLU A 93 -2.40 13.32 -5.23
N ILE A 94 -2.86 12.25 -4.57
CA ILE A 94 -2.79 12.15 -3.11
C ILE A 94 -1.33 11.94 -2.72
N MET A 95 -0.80 12.79 -1.84
CA MET A 95 0.57 12.70 -1.34
C MET A 95 0.62 11.99 0.01
N PHE A 96 -0.32 12.30 0.91
CA PHE A 96 -0.43 11.68 2.22
C PHE A 96 -1.89 11.45 2.60
N TYR A 97 -2.11 10.57 3.56
CA TYR A 97 -3.36 10.44 4.30
C TYR A 97 -3.16 10.97 5.73
N THR A 98 -4.16 11.64 6.29
CA THR A 98 -4.16 12.08 7.69
C THR A 98 -5.46 11.63 8.35
N PRO A 99 -5.43 11.12 9.59
CA PRO A 99 -6.65 10.85 10.32
C PRO A 99 -7.30 12.16 10.72
N VAL A 100 -8.63 12.19 10.71
CA VAL A 100 -9.44 13.32 11.19
C VAL A 100 -10.58 12.81 12.05
N LEU A 101 -10.91 13.56 13.09
CA LEU A 101 -12.05 13.24 13.94
C LEU A 101 -13.33 13.78 13.30
N ASN A 102 -14.26 12.87 13.01
CA ASN A 102 -15.62 13.19 12.59
C ASN A 102 -16.60 12.76 13.70
N GLY A 103 -16.77 13.66 14.68
CA GLY A 103 -17.56 13.38 15.88
C GLY A 103 -16.91 12.30 16.77
N LYS A 104 -17.55 11.12 16.85
CA LYS A 104 -17.05 9.97 17.63
C LYS A 104 -16.20 9.00 16.81
N TYR A 105 -16.10 9.20 15.50
CA TYR A 105 -15.40 8.30 14.58
C TYR A 105 -14.15 8.97 14.02
N GLU A 106 -13.17 8.16 13.68
CA GLU A 106 -11.97 8.57 12.96
C GLU A 106 -12.19 8.26 11.48
N ASP A 107 -11.96 9.25 10.63
CA ASP A 107 -12.02 9.14 9.17
C ASP A 107 -10.63 9.45 8.59
N MET A 108 -10.39 9.04 7.35
CA MET A 108 -9.14 9.37 6.65
C MET A 108 -9.36 10.50 5.65
N GLU A 109 -8.47 11.48 5.71
CA GLU A 109 -8.45 12.62 4.80
C GLU A 109 -7.24 12.54 3.86
N ASN A 110 -7.47 12.90 2.60
CA ASN A 110 -6.42 12.96 1.59
C ASN A 110 -5.73 14.33 1.62
N MET A 111 -4.41 14.32 1.59
CA MET A 111 -3.59 15.53 1.47
C MET A 111 -2.97 15.61 0.08
N PHE A 112 -3.13 16.77 -0.54
CA PHE A 112 -2.64 17.08 -1.88
C PHE A 112 -1.62 18.22 -1.79
N PHE A 113 -0.79 18.41 -2.81
CA PHE A 113 -0.16 19.72 -2.97
C PHE A 113 -1.25 20.79 -3.13
N GLY A 114 -1.09 21.94 -2.47
CA GLY A 114 -1.95 23.08 -2.70
C GLY A 114 -1.82 23.62 -4.13
N ASP A 115 -2.60 24.64 -4.48
CA ASP A 115 -2.58 25.26 -5.81
C ASP A 115 -1.19 25.78 -6.21
N GLU A 116 -1.00 26.06 -7.50
CA GLU A 116 0.28 26.51 -8.04
C GLU A 116 0.82 27.75 -7.28
N GLY A 117 2.08 27.68 -6.84
CA GLY A 117 2.70 28.71 -6.01
C GLY A 117 2.52 28.53 -4.50
N SER A 118 1.59 27.67 -4.07
CA SER A 118 1.48 27.31 -2.65
C SER A 118 2.70 26.52 -2.17
N GLN A 119 3.09 26.75 -0.92
CA GLN A 119 4.15 26.03 -0.21
C GLN A 119 3.52 25.17 0.87
N SER A 120 2.51 24.38 0.52
CA SER A 120 1.80 23.55 1.50
C SER A 120 1.21 22.27 0.93
N LEU A 121 1.01 21.30 1.81
CA LEU A 121 0.10 20.18 1.60
C LEU A 121 -1.24 20.52 2.25
N LYS A 122 -2.33 20.36 1.50
CA LYS A 122 -3.68 20.69 1.92
C LYS A 122 -4.56 19.46 1.94
N GLY A 123 -5.22 19.25 3.06
CA GLY A 123 -6.45 18.50 3.17
C GLY A 123 -7.62 19.43 3.48
N LYS A 124 -8.81 18.86 3.71
CA LYS A 124 -10.02 19.58 4.10
C LYS A 124 -9.92 20.23 5.49
N ASN A 125 -9.29 19.55 6.46
CA ASN A 125 -9.25 19.99 7.86
C ASN A 125 -7.82 20.31 8.34
N LYS A 126 -6.79 19.98 7.55
CA LYS A 126 -5.38 20.19 7.92
C LYS A 126 -4.57 20.77 6.76
N GLU A 127 -3.66 21.67 7.07
CA GLU A 127 -2.65 22.19 6.14
C GLU A 127 -1.26 22.04 6.77
N ILE A 128 -0.31 21.50 6.01
CA ILE A 128 1.08 21.34 6.43
C ILE A 128 1.95 22.26 5.57
N SER A 129 2.69 23.15 6.22
CA SER A 129 3.64 24.03 5.53
C SER A 129 4.83 23.25 4.98
N LEU A 130 5.20 23.52 3.74
CA LEU A 130 6.40 23.03 3.06
C LEU A 130 7.51 24.09 3.04
N GLY A 131 7.39 25.16 3.83
CA GLY A 131 8.44 26.18 3.96
C GLY A 131 9.68 25.70 4.73
N ASN A 132 9.54 24.63 5.52
CA ASN A 132 10.61 23.99 6.25
C ASN A 132 10.43 22.46 6.20
N PRO A 133 11.42 21.69 5.70
CA PRO A 133 11.34 20.24 5.66
C PRO A 133 11.03 19.56 7.00
N GLU A 134 11.53 20.10 8.11
CA GLU A 134 11.33 19.48 9.43
C GLU A 134 9.85 19.44 9.83
N ILE A 135 9.01 20.37 9.36
CA ILE A 135 7.56 20.34 9.65
C ILE A 135 6.92 19.08 9.08
N LEU A 136 7.18 18.76 7.81
CA LEU A 136 6.64 17.54 7.20
C LEU A 136 7.28 16.28 7.83
N ILE A 137 8.56 16.34 8.18
CA ILE A 137 9.25 15.21 8.80
C ILE A 137 8.65 14.89 10.18
N GLU A 138 8.39 15.90 11.01
CA GLU A 138 7.75 15.75 12.33
C GLU A 138 6.35 15.14 12.20
N GLU A 139 5.57 15.56 11.20
CA GLU A 139 4.24 15.00 10.90
C GLU A 139 4.32 13.50 10.52
N ILE A 140 5.34 13.10 9.76
CA ILE A 140 5.56 11.69 9.41
C ILE A 140 6.03 10.90 10.64
N GLN A 141 6.99 11.43 11.42
CA GLN A 141 7.55 10.75 12.59
C GLN A 141 6.53 10.55 13.72
N SER A 142 5.62 11.51 13.88
CA SER A 142 4.53 11.44 14.86
C SER A 142 3.41 10.48 14.44
N GLY A 143 3.43 9.99 13.19
CA GLY A 143 2.40 9.11 12.63
C GLY A 143 1.09 9.84 12.29
N TRP A 144 1.08 11.17 12.27
CA TRP A 144 -0.09 11.97 11.88
C TRP A 144 -0.31 11.99 10.38
N VAL A 145 0.71 11.72 9.58
CA VAL A 145 0.55 11.50 8.14
C VAL A 145 1.12 10.15 7.70
N CYS A 146 0.35 9.46 6.87
CA CYS A 146 0.75 8.21 6.23
C CYS A 146 1.07 8.48 4.75
N PRO A 147 2.21 7.98 4.21
CA PRO A 147 2.52 8.12 2.80
C PRO A 147 1.42 7.56 1.92
N SER A 148 1.14 8.22 0.79
CA SER A 148 0.17 7.71 -0.17
C SER A 148 0.67 6.47 -0.92
N LEU A 149 -0.23 5.85 -1.67
CA LEU A 149 0.09 4.79 -2.62
C LEU A 149 1.19 5.23 -3.61
N LEU A 150 1.08 6.44 -4.15
CA LEU A 150 2.06 6.95 -5.10
C LEU A 150 3.45 7.09 -4.46
N LEU A 151 3.54 7.73 -3.29
CA LEU A 151 4.82 7.89 -2.58
C LEU A 151 5.45 6.54 -2.26
N THR A 152 4.62 5.60 -1.81
CA THR A 152 5.03 4.22 -1.51
C THR A 152 5.66 3.54 -2.72
N PHE A 153 5.03 3.60 -3.90
CA PHE A 153 5.56 2.93 -5.09
C PHE A 153 6.68 3.69 -5.78
N ILE A 154 6.74 5.02 -5.67
CA ILE A 154 7.94 5.77 -6.06
C ILE A 154 9.12 5.27 -5.22
N ALA A 155 8.99 5.24 -3.90
CA ALA A 155 10.05 4.78 -3.01
C ALA A 155 10.45 3.32 -3.31
N LEU A 156 9.50 2.39 -3.27
CA LEU A 156 9.80 0.96 -3.36
C LEU A 156 10.18 0.54 -4.78
N SER A 157 9.29 0.71 -5.74
CA SER A 157 9.46 0.13 -7.08
C SER A 157 10.33 1.00 -7.99
N PHE A 158 10.16 2.32 -7.97
CA PHE A 158 10.80 3.17 -8.97
C PHE A 158 12.20 3.65 -8.56
N LEU A 159 12.42 3.94 -7.27
CA LEU A 159 13.74 4.37 -6.78
C LEU A 159 14.60 3.19 -6.32
N ASN A 160 13.98 2.17 -5.71
CA ASN A 160 14.70 1.04 -5.10
C ASN A 160 14.44 -0.31 -5.77
N GLN A 161 13.67 -0.35 -6.87
CA GLN A 161 13.45 -1.56 -7.70
C GLN A 161 12.89 -2.78 -6.96
N PHE A 162 12.20 -2.56 -5.84
CA PHE A 162 11.42 -3.62 -5.20
C PHE A 162 10.31 -4.09 -6.14
N LYS A 163 10.35 -5.38 -6.46
CA LYS A 163 9.30 -6.05 -7.22
C LYS A 163 8.17 -6.40 -6.25
N CYS A 164 7.03 -5.75 -6.44
CA CYS A 164 5.81 -6.10 -5.73
C CYS A 164 5.05 -7.17 -6.51
N PHE A 165 4.68 -8.23 -5.82
CA PHE A 165 3.85 -9.33 -6.30
C PHE A 165 2.50 -9.19 -5.58
N GLY A 166 1.73 -8.17 -5.94
CA GLY A 166 0.47 -7.84 -5.27
C GLY A 166 -0.77 -8.06 -6.14
N SER A 167 -1.89 -7.53 -5.67
CA SER A 167 -3.22 -7.78 -6.25
C SER A 167 -3.40 -7.19 -7.64
N PHE A 168 -4.48 -7.59 -8.32
CA PHE A 168 -4.82 -7.14 -9.67
C PHE A 168 -4.86 -5.62 -9.85
N ALA A 169 -5.17 -4.84 -8.81
CA ALA A 169 -5.15 -3.38 -8.93
C ALA A 169 -3.75 -2.82 -9.28
N GLN A 170 -2.68 -3.49 -8.87
CA GLN A 170 -1.31 -3.03 -9.10
C GLN A 170 -0.94 -2.97 -10.57
N VAL A 171 -1.41 -3.94 -11.37
CA VAL A 171 -1.12 -3.98 -12.81
C VAL A 171 -1.81 -2.85 -13.58
N GLU A 172 -2.76 -2.14 -12.96
CA GLU A 172 -3.43 -1.00 -13.57
C GLU A 172 -2.73 0.32 -13.25
N TYR A 173 -2.42 0.59 -11.97
CA TYR A 173 -1.85 1.88 -11.60
C TYR A 173 -0.33 1.97 -11.77
N LEU A 174 0.44 0.87 -11.63
CA LEU A 174 1.89 0.92 -11.75
C LEU A 174 2.37 1.31 -13.15
N PRO A 175 1.81 0.77 -14.26
CA PRO A 175 2.16 1.23 -15.60
C PRO A 175 1.86 2.72 -15.82
N VAL A 176 0.73 3.21 -15.29
CA VAL A 176 0.36 4.64 -15.36
C VAL A 176 1.37 5.50 -14.60
N TYR A 177 1.79 5.06 -13.40
CA TYR A 177 2.83 5.77 -12.64
C TYR A 177 4.18 5.76 -13.35
N GLN A 178 4.58 4.64 -13.95
CA GLN A 178 5.80 4.52 -14.73
C GLN A 178 5.81 5.49 -15.92
N GLU A 179 4.74 5.48 -16.72
CA GLU A 179 4.61 6.36 -17.89
C GLU A 179 4.71 7.84 -17.46
N LYS A 180 3.99 8.20 -16.40
CA LYS A 180 4.01 9.55 -15.83
C LYS A 180 5.41 9.93 -15.34
N LEU A 181 6.04 9.11 -14.51
CA LEU A 181 7.36 9.37 -13.96
C LEU A 181 8.44 9.47 -15.04
N ALA A 182 8.35 8.66 -16.11
CA ALA A 182 9.27 8.68 -17.25
C ALA A 182 9.26 10.03 -18.01
N ARG A 183 8.12 10.76 -17.98
CA ARG A 183 8.01 12.09 -18.59
C ARG A 183 8.77 13.18 -17.82
N LEU A 184 9.11 12.94 -16.54
CA LEU A 184 9.78 13.92 -15.70
C LEU A 184 11.30 13.92 -15.96
N PRO A 185 11.90 15.04 -16.43
CA PRO A 185 13.32 15.08 -16.77
C PRO A 185 14.25 14.67 -15.62
N PHE A 186 13.92 15.05 -14.39
CA PHE A 186 14.71 14.73 -13.19
C PHE A 186 14.62 13.26 -12.77
N MET A 187 13.67 12.48 -13.33
CA MET A 187 13.53 11.05 -13.07
C MET A 187 14.33 10.18 -14.05
N LYS A 188 14.79 10.72 -15.18
CA LYS A 188 15.49 9.95 -16.24
C LYS A 188 16.72 9.18 -15.74
N ILE A 189 17.39 9.68 -14.69
CA ILE A 189 18.54 9.00 -14.08
C ILE A 189 18.21 7.60 -13.55
N PHE A 190 16.96 7.36 -13.15
CA PHE A 190 16.51 6.09 -12.59
C PHE A 190 16.09 5.07 -13.65
N LYS A 191 16.08 5.45 -14.94
CA LYS A 191 15.66 4.57 -16.07
C LYS A 191 14.30 3.92 -15.82
N ILE A 192 13.34 4.72 -15.38
CA ILE A 192 12.02 4.28 -14.91
C ILE A 192 11.30 3.37 -15.90
N GLU A 193 11.47 3.61 -17.20
CA GLU A 193 10.87 2.82 -18.29
C GLU A 193 11.32 1.35 -18.30
N SER A 194 12.45 1.02 -17.67
CA SER A 194 12.98 -0.35 -17.61
C SER A 194 12.46 -1.17 -16.42
N ILE A 195 11.77 -0.52 -15.48
CA ILE A 195 11.29 -1.15 -14.24
C ILE A 195 10.03 -1.96 -14.53
N MET A 196 9.99 -3.23 -14.09
CA MET A 196 8.83 -4.10 -14.35
C MET A 196 7.64 -3.69 -13.46
N THR A 197 6.52 -3.34 -14.10
CA THR A 197 5.29 -2.85 -13.44
C THR A 197 4.11 -3.82 -13.53
N SER A 198 4.22 -4.89 -14.32
CA SER A 198 3.15 -5.84 -14.64
C SER A 198 3.44 -7.25 -14.12
N ASN A 199 3.84 -7.38 -12.85
CA ASN A 199 4.02 -8.68 -12.21
C ASN A 199 2.71 -9.14 -11.56
N LEU A 200 2.08 -10.16 -12.11
CA LEU A 200 0.86 -10.75 -11.56
C LEU A 200 1.20 -11.86 -10.55
N THR A 201 0.52 -11.85 -9.41
CA THR A 201 0.30 -13.08 -8.64
C THR A 201 -1.07 -13.65 -8.99
N THR A 202 -1.12 -14.95 -9.27
CA THR A 202 -2.36 -15.69 -9.55
C THR A 202 -3.14 -15.88 -8.24
N GLY A 203 -3.74 -14.82 -7.72
CA GLY A 203 -4.48 -14.83 -6.44
C GLY A 203 -5.87 -15.45 -6.51
N VAL A 204 -6.25 -16.07 -7.64
CA VAL A 204 -7.59 -16.64 -7.86
C VAL A 204 -7.48 -18.13 -8.05
N PHE A 205 -8.21 -18.88 -7.23
CA PHE A 205 -8.40 -20.30 -7.44
C PHE A 205 -9.44 -20.54 -8.53
N PRO A 206 -9.26 -21.57 -9.37
CA PRO A 206 -10.05 -21.68 -10.58
C PRO A 206 -11.53 -22.02 -10.41
N ASP A 207 -11.89 -22.53 -9.24
CA ASP A 207 -13.27 -22.86 -8.89
C ASP A 207 -14.01 -21.67 -8.26
N GLY A 208 -13.39 -20.49 -8.22
CA GLY A 208 -13.99 -19.27 -7.67
C GLY A 208 -14.19 -19.35 -6.15
N ILE A 209 -13.58 -20.32 -5.48
CA ILE A 209 -13.60 -20.43 -4.03
C ILE A 209 -12.40 -19.64 -3.50
N ASP A 210 -12.70 -18.51 -2.86
CA ASP A 210 -11.69 -17.75 -2.13
C ASP A 210 -11.16 -18.62 -0.98
N THR A 211 -9.91 -19.05 -1.10
CA THR A 211 -9.20 -19.78 -0.04
C THR A 211 -8.25 -18.82 0.66
N PHE A 212 -8.49 -18.59 1.94
CA PHE A 212 -7.65 -17.74 2.76
C PHE A 212 -6.59 -18.58 3.51
N PRO A 213 -5.48 -17.96 3.94
CA PRO A 213 -4.49 -18.63 4.78
C PRO A 213 -5.09 -19.35 6.01
N ALA A 214 -6.12 -18.78 6.63
CA ALA A 214 -6.81 -19.39 7.76
C ALA A 214 -7.49 -20.73 7.39
N ASP A 215 -8.04 -20.84 6.19
CA ASP A 215 -8.70 -22.07 5.71
C ASP A 215 -7.70 -23.22 5.56
N LEU A 216 -6.48 -22.91 5.12
CA LEU A 216 -5.37 -23.88 5.05
C LEU A 216 -5.00 -24.40 6.46
N ILE A 217 -5.10 -23.57 7.50
CA ILE A 217 -4.82 -23.98 8.88
C ILE A 217 -5.96 -24.82 9.47
N ILE A 218 -7.21 -24.43 9.21
CA ILE A 218 -8.39 -25.08 9.81
C ILE A 218 -8.70 -26.39 9.07
N HIS A 219 -8.68 -26.35 7.73
CA HIS A 219 -9.17 -27.38 6.83
C HIS A 219 -8.09 -27.99 5.92
N GLY A 220 -6.81 -27.62 6.05
CA GLY A 220 -5.72 -28.02 5.14
C GLY A 220 -5.64 -29.50 4.78
N GLU A 221 -5.90 -30.40 5.73
CA GLU A 221 -5.89 -31.85 5.52
C GLU A 221 -7.11 -32.35 4.71
N ASN A 222 -8.19 -31.57 4.69
CA ASN A 222 -9.48 -31.86 4.04
C ASN A 222 -9.72 -31.01 2.79
N LEU A 223 -8.84 -30.05 2.48
CA LEU A 223 -8.87 -29.32 1.22
C LEU A 223 -8.51 -30.32 0.13
N LYS A 224 -9.54 -30.84 -0.55
CA LYS A 224 -9.36 -31.69 -1.72
C LYS A 224 -8.57 -30.89 -2.75
N GLN A 225 -7.27 -31.18 -2.88
CA GLN A 225 -6.54 -30.78 -4.07
C GLN A 225 -7.25 -31.45 -5.24
N LYS A 226 -7.94 -30.66 -6.06
CA LYS A 226 -8.42 -31.15 -7.35
C LYS A 226 -7.16 -31.37 -8.17
N GLU A 227 -6.69 -32.61 -8.20
CA GLU A 227 -5.52 -32.97 -8.99
C GLU A 227 -5.82 -32.71 -10.48
N ASN A 228 -4.81 -32.14 -11.16
CA ASN A 228 -4.73 -31.98 -12.63
C ASN A 228 -5.52 -30.82 -13.25
N TRP A 229 -5.31 -29.58 -12.79
CA TRP A 229 -5.66 -28.41 -13.58
C TRP A 229 -4.51 -28.09 -14.55
N LEU A 230 -4.84 -27.92 -15.83
CA LEU A 230 -3.88 -27.39 -16.78
C LEU A 230 -3.63 -25.91 -16.46
N PHE A 231 -2.39 -25.45 -16.64
CA PHE A 231 -2.05 -24.05 -16.41
C PHE A 231 -2.97 -23.07 -17.17
N GLY A 232 -3.38 -23.42 -18.40
CA GLY A 232 -4.32 -22.62 -19.19
C GLY A 232 -5.72 -22.49 -18.56
N GLU A 233 -6.17 -23.51 -17.83
CA GLU A 233 -7.46 -23.47 -17.10
C GLU A 233 -7.39 -22.57 -15.88
N LEU A 234 -6.20 -22.43 -15.26
CA LEU A 234 -5.96 -21.46 -14.19
C LEU A 234 -6.08 -20.01 -14.68
N LEU A 235 -5.76 -19.75 -15.96
CA LEU A 235 -5.74 -18.40 -16.53
C LEU A 235 -7.14 -17.85 -16.86
N LEU A 236 -8.13 -18.70 -17.13
CA LEU A 236 -9.48 -18.27 -17.51
C LEU A 236 -10.23 -17.52 -16.38
N PRO A 237 -10.24 -18.02 -15.13
CA PRO A 237 -10.75 -17.29 -13.97
C PRO A 237 -10.02 -15.97 -13.75
N ILE A 238 -8.68 -15.97 -13.85
CA ILE A 238 -7.85 -14.77 -13.67
C ILE A 238 -8.22 -13.71 -14.72
N ARG A 239 -8.34 -14.12 -15.99
CA ARG A 239 -8.79 -13.24 -17.07
C ARG A 239 -10.18 -12.66 -16.78
N SER A 240 -11.11 -13.51 -16.33
CA SER A 240 -12.47 -13.07 -16.01
C SER A 240 -12.47 -12.04 -14.86
N SER A 241 -11.69 -12.28 -13.80
CA SER A 241 -11.50 -11.33 -12.71
C SER A 241 -10.85 -10.03 -13.18
N LEU A 242 -9.84 -10.08 -14.06
CA LEU A 242 -9.19 -8.89 -14.61
C LEU A 242 -10.12 -8.06 -15.50
N ILE A 243 -10.95 -8.71 -16.31
CA ILE A 243 -11.93 -8.02 -17.19
C ILE A 243 -13.11 -7.50 -16.37
N GLY A 244 -13.56 -8.26 -15.35
CA GLY A 244 -14.71 -7.91 -14.53
C GLY A 244 -14.41 -6.92 -13.40
N SER A 245 -13.17 -6.90 -12.90
CA SER A 245 -12.72 -5.95 -11.87
C SER A 245 -12.26 -4.67 -12.57
N TYR A 246 -13.21 -3.85 -13.01
CA TYR A 246 -12.94 -2.53 -13.57
C TYR A 246 -12.24 -1.63 -12.52
N PHE A 247 -10.92 -1.41 -12.61
CA PHE A 247 -10.20 -0.35 -11.88
C PHE A 247 -9.70 0.78 -12.81
N THR A 248 -10.39 1.05 -13.92
CA THR A 248 -10.03 2.15 -14.82
C THR A 248 -10.14 3.50 -14.10
N GLY A 249 -9.00 4.19 -13.96
CA GLY A 249 -8.81 5.37 -13.11
C GLY A 249 -9.68 6.60 -13.39
N ASP A 250 -10.48 6.62 -14.45
CA ASP A 250 -11.37 7.74 -14.80
C ASP A 250 -12.83 7.57 -14.33
N GLN A 251 -13.21 6.41 -13.78
CA GLN A 251 -14.57 6.21 -13.22
C GLN A 251 -14.54 5.56 -11.84
N ARG A 252 -13.92 6.24 -10.86
CA ARG A 252 -14.31 6.04 -9.46
C ARG A 252 -15.75 6.51 -9.30
N GLN A 253 -16.72 5.63 -9.50
CA GLN A 253 -18.06 5.86 -8.97
C GLN A 253 -17.90 5.96 -7.46
N ASN A 254 -18.10 7.17 -6.93
CA ASN A 254 -18.34 7.37 -5.51
C ASN A 254 -19.39 6.35 -5.09
N GLY A 255 -19.06 5.53 -4.09
CA GLY A 255 -19.93 4.48 -3.58
C GLY A 255 -21.29 5.06 -3.22
N ASN A 256 -22.28 4.80 -4.07
CA ASN A 256 -23.68 4.77 -3.70
C ASN A 256 -24.12 3.31 -3.69
N LYS A 257 -24.00 2.70 -2.52
CA LYS A 257 -24.93 1.67 -2.04
C LYS A 257 -25.21 1.95 -0.58
#